data_AF-A0A740WGN2-F1
#
_entry.id   AF-A0A740WGN2-F1
#
_cell.length_a   1.000
_cell.length_b   1.000
_cell.length_c   1.000
_cell.angle_alpha   90.00
_cell.angle_beta   90.00
_cell.angle_gamma   90.00
#
_symmetry.space_group_name_H-M   'P 1'
#
loop_
_entity.id
_entity.type
_entity.pdbx_description
1 polymer ?
#
loop_
_entity_poly.entity_id
_entity_poly.type
_entity_poly.pdbx_seq_one_letter_code
_entity_poly.pdbx_strand_id
1 'polypeptide(L)' 'LPLSESEAFYSAADHRRAELVMNKLYDKVPSGVWKYVH' A
#
# COMPACT_ATOMS: atom_id res chain seq x y z
N LEU A 1 6.18 2.79 -18.59
CA LEU A 1 7.10 2.15 -17.61
C LEU A 1 7.10 0.66 -17.90
N PRO A 2 8.24 -0.03 -17.87
CA PRO A 2 8.27 -1.49 -17.90
C PRO A 2 7.41 -2.04 -16.75
N LEU A 3 6.79 -3.20 -16.98
CA LEU A 3 5.83 -3.81 -16.05
C LEU A 3 6.36 -3.89 -14.62
N SER A 4 7.64 -4.25 -14.45
CA SER A 4 8.30 -4.36 -13.15
C SER A 4 8.37 -3.06 -12.35
N GLU A 5 8.62 -1.92 -13.02
CA GLU A 5 8.64 -0.61 -12.36
C GLU A 5 7.23 -0.15 -12.00
N SER A 6 6.23 -0.50 -12.83
CA SER A 6 4.83 -0.19 -12.51
C SER A 6 4.33 -0.99 -11.31
N GLU A 7 4.68 -2.28 -11.19
CA GLU A 7 4.31 -3.12 -10.05
C GLU A 7 4.92 -2.59 -8.74
N ALA A 8 6.20 -2.21 -8.77
CA ALA A 8 6.85 -1.60 -7.61
C ALA A 8 6.20 -0.26 -7.22
N PHE A 9 5.83 0.56 -8.20
CA PHE A 9 5.16 1.84 -7.97
C PHE A 9 3.77 1.65 -7.36
N TYR A 10 2.95 0.76 -7.94
CA TYR A 10 1.62 0.47 -7.42
C TYR A 10 1.68 -0.14 -6.01
N SER A 11 2.63 -1.03 -5.74
CA SER A 11 2.82 -1.60 -4.40
C SER A 11 3.17 -0.53 -3.35
N ALA A 12 4.05 0.43 -3.67
CA ALA A 12 4.36 1.55 -2.78
C ALA A 12 3.16 2.51 -2.60
N ALA A 13 2.38 2.72 -3.66
CA ALA A 13 1.17 3.53 -3.60
C ALA A 13 0.10 2.88 -2.69
N ASP A 14 -0.10 1.57 -2.81
CA ASP A 14 -1.02 0.78 -1.99
C ASP A 14 -0.60 0.78 -0.52
N HIS A 15 0.70 0.68 -0.23
CA HIS A 15 1.24 0.83 1.13
C HIS A 15 0.85 2.18 1.72
N ARG A 16 1.17 3.28 1.02
CA ARG A 16 0.84 4.63 1.49
C ARG A 16 -0.67 4.84 1.66
N ARG A 17 -1.49 4.25 0.78
CA ARG A 17 -2.95 4.28 0.88
C ARG A 17 -3.43 3.61 2.16
N ALA A 18 -2.87 2.45 2.52
CA ALA A 18 -3.18 1.76 3.76
C ALA A 18 -2.88 2.61 5.01
N GLU A 19 -1.75 3.32 5.02
CA GLU A 19 -1.37 4.20 6.14
C GLU A 19 -2.32 5.39 6.30
N LEU A 20 -2.75 5.99 5.19
CA LEU A 20 -3.72 7.09 5.18
C LEU A 20 -5.09 6.65 5.67
N VAL A 21 -5.58 5.48 5.23
CA VAL A 21 -6.88 4.92 5.66
C VAL A 21 -6.89 4.63 7.16
N MET A 22 -5.80 4.07 7.67
CA MET A 22 -5.69 3.72 9.10
C MET A 22 -5.23 4.90 9.97
N ASN A 23 -4.84 6.02 9.36
CA ASN A 23 -4.23 7.18 9.99
C ASN A 23 -3.05 6.80 10.92
N LYS A 24 -2.26 5.81 10.51
CA LYS A 24 -1.09 5.25 11.22
C LYS A 24 -0.01 4.88 10.22
N LEU A 25 1.24 5.17 10.55
CA LEU A 25 2.40 4.68 9.79
C LEU A 25 2.68 3.22 10.13
N TYR A 26 2.98 2.43 9.10
CA TYR A 26 3.34 1.02 9.21
C TYR A 26 4.64 0.76 8.48
N ASP A 27 5.64 0.18 9.16
CA ASP A 27 6.81 -0.37 8.47
C ASP A 27 6.43 -1.49 7.48
N LYS A 28 5.43 -2.29 7.84
CA LYS A 28 4.85 -3.32 6.99
C LYS A 28 3.35 -3.40 7.21
N VAL A 29 2.58 -3.21 6.14
CA VAL A 29 1.11 -3.20 6.23
C VAL A 29 0.61 -4.60 6.65
N PRO A 30 -0.12 -4.71 7.78
CA PRO A 30 -0.73 -5.97 8.19
C PRO A 30 -1.77 -6.44 7.17
N SER A 31 -1.89 -7.75 6.98
CA SER A 31 -2.83 -8.32 6.01
C SER A 31 -4.30 -7.96 6.26
N GLY A 32 -4.67 -7.70 7.52
CA GLY A 32 -6.00 -7.23 7.89
C GLY A 32 -6.33 -5.81 7.41
N VAL A 33 -5.32 -4.96 7.19
CA VAL A 33 -5.52 -3.56 6.77
C VAL A 33 -6.00 -3.47 5.32
N TRP A 34 -5.56 -4.38 4.46
CA TRP A 34 -5.97 -4.42 3.05
C TRP A 34 -7.48 -4.57 2.86
N LYS A 35 -8.22 -5.06 3.86
CA LYS A 35 -9.69 -5.12 3.83
C LYS A 35 -10.35 -3.73 3.88
N TYR A 36 -9.64 -2.73 4.40
CA TYR A 36 -10.13 -1.35 4.53
C TYR A 36 -9.66 -0.45 3.38
N VAL A 37 -8.70 -0.92 2.58
CA VAL A 37 -8.19 -0.23 1.41
C VAL A 37 -9.00 -0.67 0.20
N HIS A 38 -9.88 0.20 -0.29
CA HIS A 38 -10.68 0.01 -1.51
C HIS A 38 -10.09 0.76 -2.68
#